data_AF-A0A7C6A9S3-F1
#
_entry.id   AF-A0A7C6A9S3-F1
#
_cell.length_a   1.000
_cell.length_b   1.000
_cell.length_c   1.000
_cell.angle_alpha   90.00
_cell.angle_beta   90.00
_cell.angle_gamma   90.00
#
_symmetry.space_group_name_H-M   'P 1'
#
loop_
_entity.id
_entity.type
_entity.pdbx_description
1 polymer ?
#
loop_
_entity_poly.entity_id
_entity_poly.type
_entity_poly.pdbx_seq_one_letter_code
_entity_poly.pdbx_strand_id
1 'polypeptide(L)'
;MKKPKLRELGEAIRAIIEGPYTAKFPYVPSVPPESYRGIIVFYEDRCICCGACVQVCPANAREMIDDLTKGVRRNIHHQEACIYCGQCVRYCPNEAIKHTQEYDLAKLKREGYENFVEKELAYCEIC
;
A
#
# COMPACT_ATOMS: atom_id res chain seq x y z
N MET A 1 -34.84 -14.97 -37.89
CA MET A 1 -34.36 -14.44 -36.59
C MET A 1 -35.56 -14.08 -35.74
N LYS A 2 -35.66 -14.55 -34.48
CA LYS A 2 -36.76 -14.15 -33.58
C LYS A 2 -36.58 -12.68 -33.20
N LYS A 3 -37.63 -11.87 -33.34
CA LYS A 3 -37.59 -10.46 -32.90
C LYS A 3 -37.46 -10.41 -31.37
N PRO A 4 -36.71 -9.44 -30.82
CA PRO A 4 -36.65 -9.25 -29.38
C PRO A 4 -38.05 -8.97 -28.82
N LYS A 5 -38.32 -9.47 -27.61
CA LYS A 5 -39.58 -9.25 -26.89
C LYS A 5 -39.68 -7.76 -26.52
N LEU A 6 -40.91 -7.26 -26.38
CA LEU A 6 -41.16 -5.86 -25.99
C LEU A 6 -40.41 -5.45 -24.72
N ARG A 7 -40.27 -6.38 -23.76
CA ARG A 7 -39.51 -6.18 -22.52
C ARG A 7 -38.03 -5.88 -22.77
N GLU A 8 -37.41 -6.60 -23.71
CA GLU A 8 -35.99 -6.46 -24.03
C GLU A 8 -35.72 -5.10 -24.72
N LEU A 9 -36.64 -4.65 -25.58
CA LEU A 9 -36.62 -3.28 -26.11
C LEU A 9 -36.79 -2.23 -25.01
N GLY A 10 -37.68 -2.46 -24.05
CA GLY A 10 -37.89 -1.55 -22.92
C GLY A 10 -36.62 -1.35 -22.09
N GLU A 11 -35.94 -2.45 -21.74
CA GLU A 11 -34.65 -2.38 -21.02
C GLU A 11 -33.55 -1.72 -21.86
N ALA A 12 -33.52 -1.97 -23.18
CA ALA A 12 -32.55 -1.33 -24.07
C ALA A 12 -32.75 0.19 -24.14
N ILE A 13 -34.00 0.66 -24.20
CA ILE A 13 -34.31 2.10 -24.17
C ILE A 13 -33.91 2.70 -22.81
N ARG A 14 -34.24 2.04 -21.70
CA ARG A 14 -33.86 2.49 -20.34
C ARG A 14 -32.34 2.64 -20.22
N ALA A 15 -31.58 1.65 -20.67
CA ALA A 15 -30.11 1.68 -20.63
C ALA A 15 -29.50 2.82 -21.46
N ILE A 16 -30.10 3.18 -22.60
CA ILE A 16 -29.65 4.32 -23.40
C ILE A 16 -29.85 5.65 -22.64
N ILE A 17 -30.97 5.78 -21.92
CA ILE A 17 -31.31 7.00 -21.17
C ILE A 17 -30.45 7.13 -19.91
N GLU A 18 -30.32 6.06 -19.12
CA GLU A 18 -29.53 6.06 -17.87
C GLU A 18 -28.03 6.15 -18.14
N GLY A 19 -27.59 5.71 -19.33
CA GLY A 19 -26.19 5.72 -19.73
C GLY A 19 -25.39 4.57 -19.11
N PRO A 20 -24.07 4.54 -19.33
CA PRO A 20 -23.23 3.45 -18.88
C PRO A 20 -22.99 3.51 -17.37
N TYR A 21 -23.11 2.37 -16.69
CA TYR A 21 -22.78 2.20 -15.27
C TYR A 21 -21.27 2.33 -14.96
N THR A 22 -20.42 2.32 -15.98
CA THR A 22 -18.96 2.30 -15.83
C THR A 22 -18.42 3.63 -15.30
N ALA A 23 -17.41 3.55 -14.42
CA ALA A 23 -16.63 4.72 -14.03
C ALA A 23 -15.82 5.29 -15.21
N LYS A 24 -15.57 6.60 -15.20
CA LYS A 24 -14.80 7.30 -16.25
C LYS A 24 -13.27 7.20 -16.06
N PHE A 25 -12.77 6.13 -15.45
CA PHE A 25 -11.34 5.92 -15.30
C PHE A 25 -10.67 5.80 -16.68
N PRO A 26 -9.50 6.41 -16.93
CA PRO A 26 -8.63 7.15 -16.01
C PRO A 26 -8.89 8.66 -15.92
N TYR A 27 -9.87 9.21 -16.65
CA TYR A 27 -10.15 10.66 -16.66
C TYR A 27 -10.68 11.20 -15.34
N VAL A 28 -11.45 10.37 -14.61
CA VAL A 28 -11.90 10.66 -13.24
C VAL A 28 -11.38 9.54 -12.35
N PRO A 29 -10.55 9.83 -11.32
CA PRO A 29 -10.05 8.81 -10.41
C PRO A 29 -11.19 8.21 -9.60
N SER A 30 -11.12 6.92 -9.30
CA SER A 30 -12.07 6.30 -8.37
C SER A 30 -11.70 6.71 -6.95
N VAL A 31 -12.69 7.15 -6.17
CA VAL A 31 -12.49 7.47 -4.75
C VAL A 31 -12.53 6.15 -3.97
N PRO A 32 -11.41 5.69 -3.39
CA PRO A 32 -11.41 4.50 -2.55
C PRO A 32 -12.13 4.78 -1.23
N PRO A 33 -12.66 3.74 -0.55
CA PRO A 33 -13.23 3.90 0.78
C PRO A 33 -12.17 4.33 1.81
N GLU A 34 -12.58 4.94 2.92
CA GLU A 34 -11.66 5.41 3.97
C GLU A 34 -10.78 4.30 4.56
N SER A 35 -11.30 3.07 4.63
CA SER A 35 -10.58 1.88 5.13
C SER A 35 -9.67 1.22 4.10
N TYR A 36 -9.44 1.86 2.94
CA TYR A 36 -8.62 1.29 1.88
C TYR A 36 -7.17 1.09 2.33
N ARG A 37 -6.61 -0.06 1.96
CA ARG A 37 -5.22 -0.43 2.26
C ARG A 37 -4.34 -0.17 1.05
N GLY A 38 -4.03 1.10 0.80
CA GLY A 38 -3.13 1.52 -0.26
C GLY A 38 -1.66 1.47 0.14
N ILE A 39 -0.84 2.29 -0.52
CA ILE A 39 0.60 2.40 -0.28
C ILE A 39 0.88 2.60 1.20
N ILE A 40 1.95 1.97 1.69
CA ILE A 40 2.40 2.15 3.06
C ILE A 40 3.48 3.23 3.14
N VAL A 41 3.26 4.19 4.02
CA VAL A 41 4.20 5.29 4.32
C VAL A 41 4.75 5.18 5.75
N PHE A 42 5.94 5.72 5.94
CA PHE A 42 6.58 5.84 7.25
C PHE A 42 6.48 7.26 7.78
N TYR A 43 6.22 7.39 9.07
CA TYR A 43 6.39 8.61 9.85
C TYR A 43 7.73 8.52 10.57
N GLU A 44 8.75 9.14 9.99
CA GLU A 44 10.13 9.06 10.46
C GLU A 44 10.31 9.57 11.90
N ASP A 45 9.54 10.58 12.29
CA ASP A 45 9.49 11.16 13.64
C ASP A 45 9.02 10.15 14.71
N ARG A 46 8.23 9.15 14.33
CA ARG A 46 7.63 8.16 15.25
C ARG A 46 8.32 6.81 15.22
N CYS A 47 9.02 6.50 14.13
CA CYS A 47 9.68 5.22 13.94
C CYS A 47 10.92 5.14 14.83
N ILE A 48 10.98 4.11 15.69
CA ILE A 48 12.14 3.84 16.57
C ILE A 48 12.94 2.61 16.12
N CYS A 49 12.72 2.13 14.90
CA CYS A 49 13.38 0.93 14.35
C CYS A 49 13.34 -0.30 15.30
N CYS A 50 12.21 -0.55 15.97
CA CYS A 50 12.06 -1.68 16.93
C CYS A 50 11.96 -3.08 16.29
N GLY A 51 11.71 -3.16 14.98
CA GLY A 51 11.65 -4.43 14.25
C GLY A 51 10.33 -5.20 14.34
N ALA A 52 9.34 -4.74 15.11
CA ALA A 52 8.04 -5.40 15.23
C ALA A 52 7.35 -5.64 13.87
N CYS A 53 7.43 -4.66 12.96
CA CYS A 53 6.87 -4.76 11.62
C CYS A 53 7.50 -5.85 10.75
N VAL A 54 8.78 -6.19 11.00
CA VAL A 54 9.49 -7.27 10.30
C VAL A 54 8.96 -8.61 10.78
N GLN A 55 8.84 -8.79 12.09
CA GLN A 55 8.39 -10.04 12.70
C GLN A 55 6.94 -10.43 12.34
N VAL A 56 6.05 -9.45 12.18
CA VAL A 56 4.64 -9.70 11.86
C VAL A 56 4.34 -9.78 10.36
N CYS A 57 5.34 -9.57 9.49
CA CYS A 57 5.11 -9.53 8.05
C CYS A 57 4.96 -10.95 7.47
N PRO A 58 3.78 -11.37 7.00
CA PRO A 58 3.59 -12.72 6.47
C PRO A 58 4.30 -12.96 5.12
N ALA A 59 4.61 -11.90 4.38
CA ALA A 59 5.24 -11.96 3.06
C ALA A 59 6.75 -11.69 3.11
N ASN A 60 7.33 -11.45 4.30
CA ASN A 60 8.73 -11.03 4.46
C ASN A 60 9.12 -9.81 3.59
N ALA A 61 8.17 -8.93 3.30
CA ALA A 61 8.37 -7.70 2.51
C ALA A 61 9.01 -6.56 3.33
N ARG A 62 9.56 -6.88 4.50
CA ARG A 62 10.12 -5.94 5.48
C ARG A 62 11.47 -6.47 5.88
N GLU A 63 12.45 -5.58 5.94
CA GLU A 63 13.83 -5.94 6.24
C GLU A 63 14.44 -4.91 7.17
N MET A 64 15.34 -5.35 8.05
CA MET A 64 16.09 -4.48 8.95
C MET A 64 17.57 -4.77 8.79
N ILE A 65 18.34 -3.76 8.43
CA ILE A 65 19.77 -3.86 8.14
C ILE A 65 20.53 -2.90 9.06
N ASP A 66 21.60 -3.39 9.66
CA ASP A 66 22.53 -2.59 10.45
C ASP A 66 23.76 -2.25 9.62
N ASP A 67 23.99 -0.95 9.42
CA ASP A 67 25.22 -0.44 8.84
C ASP A 67 26.15 0.00 9.98
N LEU A 68 27.06 -0.90 10.35
CA LEU A 68 28.04 -0.66 11.42
C LEU A 68 29.07 0.41 11.06
N THR A 69 29.27 0.70 9.77
CA THR A 69 30.24 1.73 9.34
C THR A 69 29.68 3.13 9.53
N LYS A 70 28.37 3.29 9.31
CA LYS A 70 27.65 4.56 9.51
C LYS A 70 27.01 4.68 10.88
N GLY A 71 26.96 3.59 11.65
CA GLY A 71 26.27 3.55 12.93
C GLY A 71 24.77 3.79 12.79
N VAL A 72 24.14 3.22 11.75
CA VAL A 72 22.70 3.37 11.52
C VAL A 72 22.00 2.03 11.34
N ARG A 73 20.77 1.97 11.81
CA ARG A 73 19.80 0.89 11.54
C ARG A 73 18.79 1.37 10.51
N ARG A 74 18.70 0.65 9.40
CA ARG A 74 17.75 0.90 8.32
C ARG A 74 16.58 -0.09 8.39
N ASN A 75 15.35 0.42 8.41
CA ASN A 75 14.11 -0.35 8.27
C ASN A 75 13.55 -0.15 6.86
N ILE A 76 13.53 -1.22 6.07
CA ILE A 76 13.18 -1.22 4.65
C ILE A 76 11.83 -1.89 4.44
N HIS A 77 11.03 -1.32 3.54
CA HIS A 77 9.79 -1.87 3.05
C HIS A 77 9.88 -2.05 1.53
N HIS A 78 9.86 -3.31 1.11
CA HIS A 78 9.86 -3.74 -0.28
C HIS A 78 8.42 -3.77 -0.80
N GLN A 79 7.94 -2.66 -1.40
CA GLN A 79 6.54 -2.53 -1.81
C GLN A 79 6.14 -3.56 -2.87
N GLU A 80 7.08 -4.02 -3.69
CA GLU A 80 6.86 -5.00 -4.75
C GLU A 80 6.63 -6.42 -4.22
N ALA A 81 7.08 -6.72 -3.00
CA ALA A 81 6.81 -7.99 -2.31
C ALA A 81 5.61 -7.89 -1.34
N CYS A 82 5.11 -6.69 -1.07
CA CYS A 82 4.08 -6.45 -0.07
C CYS A 82 2.69 -6.88 -0.56
N ILE A 83 1.97 -7.64 0.27
CA ILE A 83 0.59 -8.07 0.02
C ILE A 83 -0.46 -7.12 0.64
N TYR A 84 -0.05 -5.96 1.16
CA TYR A 84 -0.91 -4.93 1.76
C TYR A 84 -1.88 -5.44 2.83
N CYS A 85 -1.46 -6.44 3.62
CA CYS A 85 -2.29 -7.03 4.66
C CYS A 85 -2.53 -6.13 5.89
N GLY A 86 -1.70 -5.10 6.10
CA GLY A 86 -1.85 -4.14 7.20
C GLY A 86 -1.41 -4.63 8.60
N GLN A 87 -0.77 -5.81 8.71
CA GLN A 87 -0.26 -6.30 10.00
C GLN A 87 0.79 -5.35 10.60
N CYS A 88 1.69 -4.82 9.78
CA CYS A 88 2.69 -3.84 10.22
C CYS A 88 2.07 -2.52 10.71
N VAL A 89 0.94 -2.10 10.14
CA VAL A 89 0.19 -0.92 10.60
C VAL A 89 -0.46 -1.21 11.96
N ARG A 90 -1.07 -2.38 12.10
CA ARG A 90 -1.76 -2.80 13.34
C ARG A 90 -0.83 -2.97 14.54
N TYR A 91 0.36 -3.54 14.32
CA TYR A 91 1.29 -3.88 15.40
C TYR A 91 2.40 -2.85 15.59
N CYS A 92 2.38 -1.71 14.89
CA CYS A 92 3.34 -0.64 15.14
C CYS A 92 2.97 0.07 16.46
N PRO A 93 3.79 -0.02 17.52
CA PRO A 93 3.45 0.56 18.82
C PRO A 93 3.35 2.08 18.81
N ASN A 94 4.11 2.74 17.92
CA ASN A 94 4.17 4.20 17.82
C ASN A 94 3.35 4.77 16.64
N GLU A 95 2.53 3.93 15.98
CA GLU A 95 1.77 4.31 14.78
C GLU A 95 2.63 4.96 13.68
N ALA A 96 3.89 4.54 13.56
CA ALA A 96 4.85 5.08 12.62
C ALA A 96 4.64 4.59 11.17
N ILE A 97 3.69 3.68 10.95
CA ILE A 97 3.41 3.05 9.66
C ILE A 97 1.92 3.20 9.39
N LYS A 98 1.53 3.77 8.24
CA LYS A 98 0.11 3.91 7.86
C LYS A 98 -0.13 3.54 6.40
N HIS A 99 -1.36 3.11 6.11
CA HIS A 99 -1.87 3.00 4.76
C HIS A 99 -2.31 4.39 4.25
N THR A 100 -2.09 4.60 2.97
CA THR A 100 -2.61 5.75 2.20
C THR A 100 -3.81 5.31 1.36
N GLN A 101 -4.42 6.26 0.68
CA GLN A 101 -5.46 6.00 -0.33
C GLN A 101 -4.90 5.81 -1.74
N GLU A 102 -3.58 5.94 -1.90
CA GLU A 102 -2.93 5.78 -3.20
C GLU A 102 -2.89 4.30 -3.60
N TYR A 103 -3.30 4.01 -4.83
CA TYR A 103 -3.33 2.66 -5.41
C TYR A 103 -2.54 2.54 -6.71
N ASP A 104 -2.20 3.66 -7.36
CA ASP A 104 -1.53 3.69 -8.65
C ASP A 104 0.00 3.70 -8.47
N LEU A 105 0.57 2.50 -8.37
CA LEU A 105 1.98 2.27 -8.10
C LEU A 105 2.80 1.84 -9.32
N ALA A 106 2.16 1.62 -10.46
CA ALA A 106 2.77 0.93 -11.58
C ALA A 106 4.00 1.69 -12.13
N LYS A 107 5.17 1.06 -12.04
CA LYS A 107 6.43 1.50 -12.67
C LYS A 107 6.91 0.46 -13.67
N LEU A 108 7.61 0.92 -14.72
CA LEU A 108 8.16 0.05 -15.77
C LEU A 108 9.38 -0.76 -15.30
N LYS A 109 10.14 -0.22 -14.35
CA LYS A 109 11.32 -0.86 -13.76
C LYS A 109 11.00 -1.31 -12.35
N ARG A 110 11.73 -2.32 -11.88
CA ARG A 110 11.67 -2.82 -10.49
C ARG A 110 12.35 -1.88 -9.49
N GLU A 111 13.17 -0.96 -9.96
CA GLU A 111 13.86 0.00 -9.09
C GLU A 111 12.87 1.01 -8.49
N GLY A 112 13.09 1.38 -7.22
CA GLY A 112 12.34 2.45 -6.55
C GLY A 112 10.98 2.05 -5.96
N TYR A 113 10.74 0.76 -5.70
CA TYR A 113 9.64 0.30 -4.85
C TYR A 113 10.00 0.23 -3.36
N GLU A 114 11.25 0.54 -3.01
CA GLU A 114 11.72 0.52 -1.64
C GLU A 114 11.44 1.84 -0.95
N ASN A 115 10.81 1.76 0.23
CA ASN A 115 10.73 2.87 1.18
C ASN A 115 11.52 2.47 2.43
N PHE A 116 12.31 3.38 3.00
CA PHE A 116 13.07 3.08 4.20
C PHE A 116 13.13 4.25 5.18
N VAL A 117 13.41 3.93 6.44
CA VAL A 117 13.74 4.90 7.50
C VAL A 117 15.06 4.47 8.13
N GLU A 118 15.92 5.43 8.43
CA GLU A 118 17.18 5.21 9.13
C GLU A 118 17.13 5.85 10.52
N LYS A 119 17.69 5.17 11.51
CA LYS A 119 17.91 5.70 12.86
C LYS A 119 19.31 5.37 13.32
N GLU A 120 19.86 6.21 14.19
CA GLU A 120 21.15 5.97 14.82
C GLU A 120 21.12 4.65 15.60
N LEU A 121 22.17 3.84 15.41
CA LEU A 121 22.33 2.56 16.05
C LEU A 121 22.87 2.79 17.46
N ALA A 122 22.08 2.42 18.47
CA ALA A 122 22.57 2.41 19.84
C ALA A 122 23.54 1.22 20.00
N TYR A 123 24.84 1.53 20.10
CA TYR A 123 25.84 0.54 20.47
C TYR A 123 25.73 0.25 21.97
N CYS A 124 25.73 -1.03 22.33
CA CYS A 124 25.87 -1.41 23.73
C CYS A 124 27.35 -1.32 24.09
N GLU A 125 27.71 -0.42 25.00
CA GLU A 125 29.10 -0.20 25.43
C GLU A 125 29.71 -1.37 26.22
N ILE A 126 28.92 -2.40 26.53
CA ILE A 126 29.28 -3.53 27.41
C ILE A 126 29.53 -4.82 26.61
N CYS A 127 29.15 -4.90 25.33
CA CYS A 127 29.40 -6.06 24.46
C CYS A 127 30.33 -5.70 23.30
#